data_AF-A0A955KSS6-F1
#
_entry.id   AF-A0A955KSS6-F1
#
_cell.length_a   1.000
_cell.length_b   1.000
_cell.length_c   1.000
_cell.angle_alpha   90.00
_cell.angle_beta   90.00
_cell.angle_gamma   90.00
#
_symmetry.space_group_name_H-M   'P 1'
#
loop_
_entity.id
_entity.type
_entity.pdbx_description
1 polymer ?
#
loop_
_entity_poly.entity_id
_entity_poly.type
_entity_poly.pdbx_seq_one_letter_code
_entity_poly.pdbx_strand_id
1 'polypeptide(L)'
;MVLTLVYLLAVGLLLCFLIFLSFFLLFLTYSWLSGAPFVPTKQKNIEELLAKAQIKKGAYMLELGCGDGRVLKTAAKLYGVRGLGIDVNHLLVIFARLTTANQYKKTLHFEQKNILDADLSQADYIYIFLFPELVDKIKDKLLNETKKGCIIISHGFRIPFLSNMQIGTLKKKPFTTYYYKISRK
;
A
#
# COMPACT_ATOMS: atom_id res chain seq x y z
N MET A 1 21.35 46.88 -9.05
CA MET A 1 21.61 46.00 -7.88
C MET A 1 20.38 45.20 -7.49
N VAL A 2 19.24 45.82 -7.17
CA VAL A 2 18.00 45.11 -6.77
C VAL A 2 17.47 44.18 -7.87
N LEU A 3 17.36 44.65 -9.12
CA LEU A 3 16.86 43.84 -10.23
C LEU A 3 17.72 42.60 -10.50
N THR A 4 19.05 42.74 -10.43
CA THR A 4 20.01 41.64 -10.58
C THR A 4 19.85 40.60 -9.47
N LEU A 5 19.66 41.05 -8.23
CA LEU A 5 19.43 40.17 -7.09
C LEU A 5 18.13 39.38 -7.23
N VAL A 6 17.05 40.05 -7.63
CA VAL A 6 15.75 39.40 -7.90
C VAL A 6 15.87 38.37 -9.01
N TYR A 7 16.58 38.69 -10.08
CA TYR A 7 16.84 37.76 -11.19
C TYR A 7 17.61 36.52 -10.74
N LEU A 8 18.73 36.69 -10.00
CA LEU A 8 19.52 35.56 -9.49
C LEU A 8 18.72 34.67 -8.54
N LEU A 9 17.88 35.26 -7.70
CA LEU A 9 16.99 34.51 -6.81
C LEU A 9 15.93 33.73 -7.60
N ALA A 10 15.33 34.33 -8.63
CA ALA A 10 14.38 33.64 -9.50
C ALA A 10 15.03 32.46 -10.25
N VAL A 11 16.23 32.64 -10.79
CA VAL A 11 17.01 31.57 -11.42
C VAL A 11 17.34 30.47 -10.41
N GLY A 12 17.76 30.83 -9.19
CA GLY A 12 18.04 29.87 -8.13
C GLY A 12 16.81 29.03 -7.75
N LEU A 13 15.65 29.67 -7.57
CA LEU A 13 14.39 28.97 -7.30
C LEU A 13 13.98 28.04 -8.44
N LEU A 14 14.14 28.49 -9.69
CA LEU A 14 13.88 27.67 -10.88
C LEU A 14 14.79 26.44 -10.92
N LEU A 15 16.09 26.60 -10.68
CA LEU A 15 17.04 25.48 -10.63
C LEU A 15 16.70 24.49 -9.51
N CYS A 16 16.37 24.97 -8.31
CA CYS A 16 15.92 24.12 -7.21
C CYS A 16 14.64 23.35 -7.57
N PHE A 17 13.69 24.01 -8.23
CA PHE A 17 12.46 23.37 -8.71
C PHE A 17 12.74 22.28 -9.75
N LEU A 18 13.61 22.56 -10.74
CA LEU A 18 13.99 21.59 -11.78
C LEU A 18 14.74 20.39 -11.20
N ILE A 19 15.64 20.61 -10.24
CA ILE A 19 16.34 19.54 -9.52
C ILE A 19 15.33 18.69 -8.74
N PHE A 20 14.45 19.32 -7.97
CA PHE A 20 13.40 18.61 -7.24
C PHE A 20 12.48 17.81 -8.16
N LEU A 21 12.05 18.40 -9.28
CA LEU A 21 11.22 17.74 -10.29
C LEU A 21 11.95 16.53 -10.91
N SER A 22 13.23 16.66 -11.22
CA SER A 22 14.07 15.55 -11.72
C SER A 22 14.12 14.40 -10.73
N PHE A 23 14.43 14.68 -9.45
CA PHE A 23 14.42 13.66 -8.39
C PHE A 23 13.03 13.03 -8.21
N PHE A 24 11.96 13.80 -8.29
CA PHE A 24 10.59 13.31 -8.19
C PHE A 24 10.22 12.38 -9.36
N LEU A 25 10.60 12.73 -10.59
CA LEU A 25 10.39 11.88 -11.76
C LEU A 25 11.25 10.59 -11.71
N LEU A 26 12.49 10.68 -11.25
CA LEU A 26 13.35 9.51 -11.00
C LEU A 26 12.73 8.58 -9.95
N PHE A 27 12.16 9.14 -8.88
CA PHE A 27 11.46 8.36 -7.86
C PHE A 27 10.23 7.63 -8.42
N LEU A 28 9.42 8.31 -9.25
CA LEU A 28 8.25 7.71 -9.89
C LEU A 28 8.65 6.60 -10.87
N THR A 29 9.67 6.84 -11.71
CA THR A 29 10.17 5.86 -12.68
C THR A 29 10.79 4.65 -11.98
N TYR A 30 11.57 4.84 -10.92
CA TYR A 30 12.11 3.75 -10.11
C TYR A 30 11.00 2.89 -9.50
N SER A 31 9.95 3.51 -8.95
CA SER A 31 8.78 2.79 -8.42
C SER A 31 8.04 2.02 -9.50
N TRP A 32 7.85 2.64 -10.68
CA TRP A 32 7.21 2.02 -11.83
C TRP A 32 7.98 0.79 -12.31
N LEU A 33 9.31 0.91 -12.52
CA LEU A 33 10.17 -0.18 -12.96
C LEU A 33 10.24 -1.32 -11.94
N SER A 34 10.12 -1.01 -10.65
CA SER A 34 10.19 -2.00 -9.57
C SER A 34 8.87 -2.74 -9.33
N GLY A 35 7.74 -2.26 -9.86
CA GLY A 35 6.48 -3.00 -9.81
C GLY A 35 5.23 -2.16 -10.14
N ALA A 36 5.01 -1.09 -9.38
CA ALA A 36 3.87 -0.18 -9.56
C ALA A 36 4.22 1.24 -9.08
N PRO A 37 3.68 2.29 -9.72
CA PRO A 37 3.85 3.65 -9.22
C PRO A 37 3.24 3.82 -7.83
N PHE A 38 3.85 4.66 -7.01
CA PHE A 38 3.28 5.01 -5.72
C PHE A 38 2.07 5.94 -5.91
N VAL A 39 0.88 5.36 -5.86
CA VAL A 39 -0.41 6.07 -5.84
C VAL A 39 -1.11 5.72 -4.53
N PRO A 40 -1.07 6.61 -3.53
CA PRO A 40 -1.57 6.24 -2.22
C PRO A 40 -3.11 6.25 -2.18
N THR A 41 -3.66 5.33 -1.39
CA THR A 41 -5.07 5.34 -1.05
C THR A 41 -5.43 6.63 -0.31
N LYS A 42 -6.51 7.29 -0.75
CA LYS A 42 -6.94 8.56 -0.15
C LYS A 42 -7.34 8.31 1.31
N GLN A 43 -6.75 9.07 2.24
CA GLN A 43 -6.94 8.87 3.68
C GLN A 43 -8.42 8.77 4.08
N LYS A 44 -9.26 9.66 3.53
CA LYS A 44 -10.71 9.69 3.77
C LYS A 44 -11.48 8.42 3.36
N ASN A 45 -10.90 7.59 2.50
CA ASN A 45 -11.53 6.34 2.05
C ASN A 45 -11.06 5.12 2.88
N ILE A 46 -9.96 5.25 3.63
CA ILE A 46 -9.34 4.11 4.33
C ILE A 46 -10.24 3.60 5.46
N GLU A 47 -10.82 4.49 6.25
CA GLU A 47 -11.68 4.07 7.37
C GLU A 47 -12.91 3.30 6.87
N GLU A 48 -13.53 3.78 5.79
CA GLU A 48 -14.72 3.14 5.21
C GLU A 48 -14.40 1.79 4.56
N LEU A 49 -13.28 1.67 3.85
CA LEU A 49 -12.90 0.38 3.25
C LEU A 49 -12.51 -0.65 4.32
N LEU A 50 -11.86 -0.23 5.41
CA LEU A 50 -11.55 -1.12 6.54
C LEU A 50 -12.82 -1.53 7.28
N ALA A 51 -13.72 -0.58 7.53
CA ALA A 51 -15.01 -0.88 8.16
C ALA A 51 -15.83 -1.88 7.33
N LYS A 52 -15.86 -1.72 6.00
CA LYS A 52 -16.54 -2.65 5.09
C LYS A 52 -15.93 -4.06 5.10
N ALA A 53 -14.61 -4.16 5.29
CA ALA A 53 -13.90 -5.43 5.46
C ALA A 53 -14.17 -6.11 6.80
N GLN A 54 -14.85 -5.44 7.74
CA GLN A 54 -15.15 -5.93 9.09
C GLN A 54 -13.86 -6.33 9.85
N ILE A 55 -12.84 -5.46 9.83
CA ILE A 55 -11.57 -5.71 10.51
C ILE A 55 -11.83 -6.07 11.98
N LYS A 56 -11.25 -7.20 12.40
CA LYS A 56 -11.32 -7.69 13.78
C LYS A 56 -10.24 -7.03 14.63
N LYS A 57 -10.59 -6.72 15.89
CA LYS A 57 -9.64 -6.17 16.86
C LYS A 57 -8.45 -7.11 17.06
N GLY A 58 -7.23 -6.59 17.01
CA GLY A 58 -6.01 -7.37 17.23
C GLY A 58 -5.64 -8.38 16.13
N ALA A 59 -6.34 -8.36 14.99
CA ALA A 59 -6.03 -9.23 13.86
C ALA A 59 -4.64 -8.97 13.28
N TYR A 60 -4.11 -9.94 12.52
CA TYR A 60 -2.89 -9.77 11.75
C TYR A 60 -3.20 -9.34 10.31
N MET A 61 -2.69 -8.18 9.91
CA MET A 61 -2.91 -7.59 8.59
C MET A 61 -1.60 -7.49 7.80
N LEU A 62 -1.64 -7.94 6.54
CA LEU A 62 -0.54 -7.82 5.58
C LEU A 62 -0.91 -6.78 4.53
N GLU A 63 0.01 -5.87 4.21
CA GLU A 63 -0.16 -4.86 3.16
C GLU A 63 0.89 -5.09 2.05
N LEU A 64 0.44 -5.53 0.88
CA LEU A 64 1.29 -5.79 -0.29
C LEU A 64 1.39 -4.52 -1.14
N GLY A 65 2.58 -3.93 -1.24
CA GLY A 65 2.79 -2.59 -1.79
C GLY A 65 2.40 -1.50 -0.80
N CYS A 66 3.00 -1.50 0.39
CA CYS A 66 2.55 -0.68 1.51
C CYS A 66 2.84 0.81 1.36
N GLY A 67 3.76 1.21 0.48
CA GLY A 67 4.16 2.60 0.30
C GLY A 67 4.52 3.27 1.63
N ASP A 68 3.76 4.32 2.01
CA ASP A 68 3.96 5.05 3.27
C ASP A 68 3.30 4.43 4.51
N GLY A 69 2.71 3.23 4.37
CA GLY A 69 2.10 2.44 5.44
C GLY A 69 0.81 3.03 5.99
N ARG A 70 0.17 3.98 5.30
CA ARG A 70 -1.01 4.69 5.82
C ARG A 70 -2.21 3.77 6.10
N VAL A 71 -2.39 2.70 5.32
CA VAL A 71 -3.51 1.76 5.52
C VAL A 71 -3.26 0.95 6.79
N LEU A 72 -2.08 0.34 6.93
CA LEU A 72 -1.69 -0.38 8.14
C LEU A 72 -1.74 0.51 9.40
N LYS A 73 -1.21 1.74 9.33
CA LYS A 73 -1.28 2.73 10.43
C LYS A 73 -2.72 3.05 10.82
N THR A 74 -3.60 3.25 9.84
CA THR A 74 -5.02 3.51 10.10
C THR A 74 -5.71 2.29 10.72
N ALA A 75 -5.42 1.09 10.23
CA ALA A 75 -5.94 -0.15 10.79
C ALA A 75 -5.45 -0.38 12.23
N ALA A 76 -4.18 -0.08 12.53
CA ALA A 76 -3.63 -0.17 13.88
C ALA A 76 -4.30 0.84 14.83
N LYS A 77 -4.52 2.07 14.36
CA LYS A 77 -5.23 3.09 15.12
C LYS A 77 -6.67 2.69 15.47
N LEU A 78 -7.43 2.17 14.50
CA LEU A 78 -8.86 1.91 14.65
C LEU A 78 -9.15 0.55 15.31
N TYR A 79 -8.36 -0.47 15.01
CA TYR A 79 -8.65 -1.85 15.38
C TYR A 79 -7.52 -2.50 16.19
N GLY A 80 -6.41 -1.79 16.45
CA GLY A 80 -5.28 -2.37 17.18
C GLY A 80 -4.66 -3.56 16.47
N VAL A 81 -4.71 -3.60 15.12
CA VAL A 81 -4.08 -4.70 14.37
C VAL A 81 -2.58 -4.71 14.59
N ARG A 82 -2.01 -5.90 14.54
CA ARG A 82 -0.59 -6.11 14.26
C ARG A 82 -0.44 -6.35 12.76
N GLY A 83 0.69 -5.99 12.18
CA GLY A 83 0.82 -6.16 10.73
C GLY A 83 2.22 -5.98 10.17
N LEU A 84 2.32 -6.36 8.91
CA LEU A 84 3.51 -6.23 8.08
C LEU A 84 3.14 -5.48 6.79
N GLY A 85 3.87 -4.42 6.49
CA GLY A 85 3.84 -3.79 5.17
C GLY A 85 5.06 -4.19 4.35
N ILE A 86 4.84 -4.64 3.11
CA ILE A 86 5.91 -5.01 2.18
C ILE A 86 5.89 -4.03 1.01
N ASP A 87 7.06 -3.47 0.68
CA ASP A 87 7.23 -2.66 -0.52
C ASP A 87 8.63 -2.90 -1.11
N VAL A 88 8.76 -2.82 -2.43
CA VAL A 88 10.06 -2.95 -3.11
C VAL A 88 10.87 -1.65 -3.03
N ASN A 89 10.20 -0.50 -2.89
CA ASN A 89 10.83 0.79 -2.85
C ASN A 89 11.42 1.08 -1.46
N HIS A 90 12.75 1.04 -1.37
CA HIS A 90 13.50 1.25 -0.14
C HIS A 90 13.16 2.59 0.55
N LEU A 91 12.99 3.67 -0.22
CA LEU A 91 12.71 5.00 0.32
C LEU A 91 11.33 5.07 0.97
N LEU A 92 10.32 4.42 0.36
CA LEU A 92 8.98 4.31 0.94
C LEU A 92 9.00 3.50 2.23
N VAL A 93 9.73 2.38 2.26
CA VAL A 93 9.87 1.56 3.47
C VAL A 93 10.54 2.34 4.60
N ILE A 94 11.62 3.09 4.32
CA ILE A 94 12.24 3.98 5.31
C ILE A 94 11.22 4.99 5.84
N PHE A 95 10.48 5.65 4.93
CA PHE A 95 9.49 6.64 5.31
C PHE A 95 8.36 6.04 6.18
N ALA A 96 7.86 4.85 5.82
CA ALA A 96 6.86 4.12 6.60
C ALA A 96 7.39 3.79 8.01
N ARG A 97 8.62 3.29 8.12
CA ARG A 97 9.28 3.00 9.42
C ARG A 97 9.42 4.25 10.28
N LEU A 98 9.96 5.34 9.74
CA LEU A 98 10.19 6.59 10.46
C LEU A 98 8.87 7.18 10.98
N THR A 99 7.84 7.23 10.13
CA THR A 99 6.53 7.79 10.51
C THR A 99 5.74 6.89 11.47
N THR A 100 6.15 5.63 11.67
CA THR A 100 5.48 4.68 12.55
C THR A 100 6.20 4.47 13.89
N ALA A 101 7.48 4.86 13.97
CA ALA A 101 8.38 4.55 15.08
C ALA A 101 7.89 5.01 16.46
N ASN A 102 7.12 6.09 16.53
CA ASN A 102 6.69 6.69 17.80
C ASN A 102 5.43 6.06 18.41
N GLN A 103 4.57 5.43 17.60
CA GLN A 103 3.26 4.96 18.04
C GLN A 103 3.08 3.45 17.89
N TYR A 104 3.51 2.88 16.75
CA TYR A 104 3.17 1.50 16.40
C TYR A 104 4.40 0.62 16.11
N LYS A 105 5.60 1.04 16.53
CA LYS A 105 6.86 0.28 16.29
C LYS A 105 6.82 -1.17 16.79
N LYS A 106 6.03 -1.46 17.81
CA LYS A 106 5.89 -2.82 18.40
C LYS A 106 4.86 -3.69 17.69
N THR A 107 3.95 -3.10 16.91
CA THR A 107 2.81 -3.81 16.32
C THR A 107 2.84 -3.80 14.80
N LEU A 108 3.47 -2.80 14.19
CA LEU A 108 3.62 -2.66 12.75
C LEU A 108 5.08 -2.74 12.35
N HIS A 109 5.35 -3.61 11.38
CA HIS A 109 6.66 -3.76 10.76
C HIS A 109 6.56 -3.43 9.28
N PHE A 110 7.66 -2.97 8.70
CA PHE A 110 7.75 -2.67 7.27
C PHE A 110 9.04 -3.27 6.73
N GLU A 111 8.96 -3.97 5.61
CA GLU A 111 10.08 -4.68 5.01
C GLU A 111 10.25 -4.30 3.55
N GLN A 112 11.51 -4.04 3.17
CA GLN A 112 11.86 -3.94 1.77
C GLN A 112 11.97 -5.35 1.21
N LYS A 113 10.96 -5.79 0.46
CA LYS A 113 10.89 -7.15 -0.07
C LYS A 113 10.02 -7.19 -1.31
N ASN A 114 10.28 -8.15 -2.19
CA ASN A 114 9.38 -8.45 -3.29
C ASN A 114 8.15 -9.20 -2.75
N ILE A 115 6.96 -8.82 -3.20
CA ILE A 115 5.71 -9.48 -2.80
C ILE A 115 5.67 -10.96 -3.22
N LEU A 116 6.44 -11.35 -4.24
CA LEU A 116 6.58 -12.75 -4.66
C LEU A 116 7.17 -13.62 -3.54
N ASP A 117 7.99 -13.03 -2.68
CA ASP A 117 8.66 -13.71 -1.59
C ASP A 117 7.92 -13.55 -0.25
N ALA A 118 6.78 -12.85 -0.24
CA ALA A 118 5.99 -12.62 0.97
C ALA A 118 5.37 -13.92 1.50
N ASP A 119 5.38 -14.09 2.82
CA ASP A 119 4.62 -15.16 3.49
C ASP A 119 3.19 -14.67 3.76
N LEU A 120 2.20 -15.32 3.13
CA LEU A 120 0.78 -14.97 3.26
C LEU A 120 0.05 -15.79 4.33
N SER A 121 0.71 -16.80 4.91
CA SER A 121 0.06 -17.86 5.69
C SER A 121 -0.60 -17.39 6.98
N GLN A 122 -0.05 -16.35 7.61
CA GLN A 122 -0.52 -15.84 8.90
C GLN A 122 -1.61 -14.78 8.77
N ALA A 123 -1.81 -14.19 7.59
CA ALA A 123 -2.68 -13.01 7.38
C ALA A 123 -4.16 -13.32 7.64
N ASP A 124 -4.78 -12.59 8.58
CA ASP A 124 -6.25 -12.53 8.70
C ASP A 124 -6.85 -11.61 7.62
N TYR A 125 -6.11 -10.57 7.26
CA TYR A 125 -6.47 -9.59 6.24
C TYR A 125 -5.27 -9.31 5.34
N ILE A 126 -5.50 -9.25 4.03
CA ILE A 126 -4.50 -8.80 3.07
C ILE A 126 -5.05 -7.58 2.34
N TYR A 127 -4.33 -6.46 2.37
CA TYR A 127 -4.64 -5.28 1.57
C TYR A 127 -3.73 -5.23 0.34
N ILE A 128 -4.33 -4.98 -0.82
CA ILE A 128 -3.64 -4.93 -2.11
C ILE A 128 -4.15 -3.72 -2.89
N PHE A 129 -3.24 -2.86 -3.33
CA PHE A 129 -3.51 -1.84 -4.34
C PHE A 129 -2.42 -1.87 -5.41
N LEU A 130 -2.44 -2.92 -6.23
CA LEU A 130 -1.42 -3.23 -7.22
C LEU A 130 -2.05 -3.50 -8.59
N PHE A 131 -1.24 -3.42 -9.64
CA PHE A 131 -1.70 -3.75 -10.99
C PHE A 131 -2.06 -5.23 -11.13
N PRO A 132 -3.08 -5.57 -11.96
CA PRO A 132 -3.52 -6.94 -12.17
C PRO A 132 -2.40 -7.91 -12.54
N GLU A 133 -1.46 -7.50 -13.39
CA GLU A 133 -0.34 -8.32 -13.86
C GLU A 133 0.58 -8.74 -12.72
N LEU A 134 0.75 -7.87 -11.70
CA LEU A 134 1.55 -8.16 -10.52
C LEU A 134 0.79 -9.07 -9.54
N VAL A 135 -0.53 -8.87 -9.41
CA VAL A 135 -1.39 -9.75 -8.60
C VAL A 135 -1.48 -11.16 -9.20
N ASP A 136 -1.51 -11.28 -10.53
CA ASP A 136 -1.52 -12.56 -11.23
C ASP A 136 -0.25 -13.38 -10.95
N LYS A 137 0.92 -12.71 -10.78
CA LYS A 137 2.17 -13.40 -10.41
C LYS A 137 2.15 -14.02 -9.01
N ILE A 138 1.32 -13.53 -8.10
CA ILE A 138 1.13 -14.10 -6.76
C ILE A 138 -0.16 -14.94 -6.65
N LYS A 139 -0.81 -15.28 -7.77
CA LYS A 139 -2.06 -16.06 -7.79
C LYS A 139 -1.96 -17.34 -6.98
N ASP A 140 -0.93 -18.16 -7.23
CA ASP A 140 -0.80 -19.46 -6.55
C ASP A 140 -0.54 -19.29 -5.06
N LYS A 141 0.22 -18.26 -4.66
CA LYS A 141 0.42 -17.90 -3.25
C LYS A 141 -0.90 -17.49 -2.59
N LEU A 142 -1.68 -16.62 -3.25
CA LEU A 142 -2.97 -16.17 -2.74
C LEU A 142 -3.95 -17.34 -2.57
N LEU A 143 -3.93 -18.32 -3.46
CA LEU A 143 -4.83 -19.48 -3.42
C LEU A 143 -4.38 -20.56 -2.43
N ASN A 144 -3.07 -20.81 -2.31
CA ASN A 144 -2.55 -21.99 -1.61
C ASN A 144 -1.89 -21.66 -0.26
N GLU A 145 -1.31 -20.47 -0.10
CA GLU A 145 -0.65 -20.08 1.16
C GLU A 145 -1.62 -19.37 2.11
N THR A 146 -2.55 -18.58 1.56
CA THR A 146 -3.46 -17.79 2.38
C THR A 146 -4.41 -18.69 3.17
N LYS A 147 -4.48 -18.49 4.49
CA LYS A 147 -5.36 -19.30 5.34
C LYS A 147 -6.84 -19.11 5.01
N LYS A 148 -7.61 -20.20 5.14
CA LYS A 148 -9.07 -20.18 5.07
C LYS A 148 -9.65 -19.12 6.02
N GLY A 149 -10.57 -18.32 5.49
CA GLY A 149 -11.24 -17.24 6.20
C GLY A 149 -10.55 -15.88 6.11
N CYS A 150 -9.33 -15.80 5.56
CA CYS A 150 -8.66 -14.54 5.28
C CYS A 150 -9.50 -13.66 4.36
N ILE A 151 -9.53 -12.35 4.65
CA ILE A 151 -10.22 -11.36 3.82
C ILE A 151 -9.18 -10.57 3.00
N ILE A 152 -9.28 -10.66 1.68
CA ILE A 152 -8.46 -9.88 0.75
C ILE A 152 -9.25 -8.62 0.35
N ILE A 153 -8.64 -7.46 0.55
CA ILE A 153 -9.15 -6.14 0.22
C ILE A 153 -8.35 -5.63 -0.99
N SER A 154 -8.95 -5.69 -2.18
CA SER A 154 -8.32 -5.22 -3.42
C SER A 154 -8.87 -3.84 -3.80
N HIS A 155 -8.04 -2.81 -3.71
CA HIS A 155 -8.41 -1.44 -4.08
C HIS A 155 -8.06 -1.19 -5.55
N GLY A 156 -8.94 -0.52 -6.30
CA GLY A 156 -8.74 -0.15 -7.71
C GLY A 156 -9.04 -1.26 -8.71
N PHE A 157 -8.62 -2.49 -8.43
CA PHE A 157 -8.68 -3.60 -9.39
C PHE A 157 -9.44 -4.80 -8.84
N ARG A 158 -10.25 -5.43 -9.70
CA ARG A 158 -10.87 -6.72 -9.43
C ARG A 158 -9.84 -7.83 -9.64
N ILE A 159 -9.89 -8.87 -8.82
CA ILE A 159 -9.04 -10.08 -8.96
C ILE A 159 -9.89 -11.20 -9.60
N PRO A 160 -9.76 -11.46 -10.92
CA PRO A 160 -10.68 -12.34 -11.64
C PRO A 160 -10.70 -13.77 -11.10
N PHE A 161 -9.54 -14.33 -10.76
CA PHE A 161 -9.43 -15.70 -10.25
C PHE A 161 -10.00 -15.90 -8.83
N LEU A 162 -10.34 -14.82 -8.11
CA LEU A 162 -11.04 -14.88 -6.83
C LEU A 162 -12.55 -14.55 -6.95
N SER A 163 -13.09 -14.42 -8.16
CA SER A 163 -14.47 -13.94 -8.37
C SER A 163 -15.53 -14.76 -7.65
N ASN A 164 -15.35 -16.07 -7.54
CA ASN A 164 -16.26 -16.97 -6.81
C ASN A 164 -16.16 -16.84 -5.28
N MET A 165 -15.17 -16.11 -4.77
CA MET A 165 -14.94 -15.83 -3.35
C MET A 165 -15.26 -14.37 -2.99
N GLN A 166 -15.82 -13.59 -3.91
CA GLN A 166 -16.14 -12.18 -3.68
C GLN A 166 -17.32 -12.06 -2.71
N ILE A 167 -17.11 -11.32 -1.62
CA ILE A 167 -18.11 -11.09 -0.56
C ILE A 167 -18.69 -9.68 -0.58
N GLY A 168 -18.15 -8.78 -1.38
CA GLY A 168 -18.68 -7.43 -1.49
C GLY A 168 -17.85 -6.49 -2.35
N THR A 169 -18.36 -5.27 -2.46
CA THR A 169 -17.72 -4.17 -3.20
C THR A 169 -18.06 -2.84 -2.52
N LEU A 170 -17.13 -1.88 -2.58
CA LEU A 170 -17.32 -0.49 -2.17
C LEU A 170 -17.02 0.40 -3.37
N LYS A 171 -18.06 0.97 -3.98
CA LYS A 171 -17.94 1.85 -5.15
C LYS A 171 -17.63 3.28 -4.71
N LYS A 172 -16.41 3.75 -4.97
CA LYS A 172 -15.97 5.14 -4.75
C LYS A 172 -15.23 5.65 -5.99
N LYS A 173 -15.15 6.97 -6.12
CA LYS A 173 -14.30 7.62 -7.12
C LYS A 173 -12.94 7.99 -6.50
N PRO A 174 -11.80 7.81 -7.21
CA PRO A 174 -11.70 7.22 -8.55
C PRO A 174 -11.69 5.69 -8.56
N PHE A 175 -11.50 5.03 -7.41
CA PHE A 175 -11.26 3.60 -7.33
C PHE A 175 -12.35 2.85 -6.55
N THR A 176 -12.79 1.72 -7.11
CA THR A 176 -13.66 0.75 -6.44
C THR A 176 -12.82 -0.21 -5.61
N THR A 177 -13.30 -0.61 -4.43
CA THR A 177 -12.67 -1.65 -3.60
C THR A 177 -13.47 -2.94 -3.66
N TYR A 178 -12.80 -4.06 -3.85
CA TYR A 178 -13.36 -5.41 -3.90
C TYR A 178 -12.92 -6.21 -2.67
N TYR A 179 -13.81 -7.05 -2.15
CA TYR A 179 -13.55 -7.84 -0.95
C TYR A 179 -13.75 -9.32 -1.28
N TYR A 180 -12.77 -10.14 -0.94
CA TYR A 180 -12.79 -11.59 -1.15
C TYR A 180 -12.55 -12.31 0.17
N LYS A 181 -13.21 -13.45 0.38
CA LYS A 181 -12.97 -14.28 1.56
C LYS A 181 -12.48 -15.66 1.12
N ILE A 182 -11.23 -15.98 1.46
CA ILE A 182 -10.62 -17.26 1.08
C ILE A 182 -11.42 -18.41 1.70
N SER A 183 -11.93 -19.30 0.86
CA SER A 183 -12.74 -20.45 1.26
C SER A 183 -12.01 -21.79 1.12
N ARG A 184 -10.88 -21.82 0.39
CA ARG A 184 -10.07 -23.01 0.08
C ARG A 184 -8.89 -23.16 1.06
N LYS A 185 -8.35 -24.38 1.11
CA LYS A 185 -7.01 -24.73 1.58
C LYS A 185 -6.37 -25.57 0.49
#